data_AF-A0AAV2LLN6-F1
#
_entry.id   AF-A0AAV2LLN6-F1
#
_cell.length_a   1.000
_cell.length_b   1.000
_cell.length_c   1.000
_cell.angle_alpha   90.00
_cell.angle_beta   90.00
_cell.angle_gamma   90.00
#
_symmetry.space_group_name_H-M   'P 1'
#
loop_
_entity.id
_entity.type
_entity.pdbx_description
1 polymer ?
#
loop_
_entity_poly.entity_id
_entity_poly.type
_entity_poly.pdbx_seq_one_letter_code
_entity_poly.pdbx_strand_id
1 'polypeptide(L)'
;MEDLTEVITSAEFHPHHCHLFVYSSSKGTLRLCDMRASALCDKHAKLYEEPEDPGSRSFFSEIISSVSDVKFSHSGRYMLTRDYLTAKVWDLHMDKGPVETYQVHEYLRSKLCSLYENDCIFDKFECVWNSSDSVIMTGAYNSFFRMFDRETGRGVTLEAWRESSKPRAVLRTRHVYTGGKRRRGDVGVDSLDFSKKILHMAWHPAENIIAIAATNNLYIFQDRVNPDALTQ
;
A
#
# COMPACT_ATOMS: atom_id res chain seq x y z
N MET A 1 13.86 28.10 -9.06
CA MET A 1 13.44 26.70 -8.87
C MET A 1 12.26 26.56 -9.78
N GLU A 2 12.41 25.88 -10.92
CA GLU A 2 11.29 25.67 -11.84
C GLU A 2 10.15 25.03 -11.06
N ASP A 3 8.93 25.55 -11.21
CA ASP A 3 7.72 24.99 -10.61
C ASP A 3 7.60 23.53 -11.06
N LEU A 4 8.04 22.60 -10.21
CA LEU A 4 7.82 21.16 -10.38
C LEU A 4 6.33 20.90 -10.21
N THR A 5 5.58 21.13 -11.28
CA THR A 5 4.13 21.00 -11.31
C THR A 5 3.69 19.56 -11.11
N GLU A 6 4.52 18.56 -11.44
CA GLU A 6 4.23 17.15 -11.28
C GLU A 6 5.52 16.33 -11.36
N VAL A 7 5.67 15.30 -10.52
CA VAL A 7 6.86 14.43 -10.49
C VAL A 7 6.44 12.98 -10.61
N ILE A 8 7.20 12.18 -11.37
CA ILE A 8 7.03 10.71 -11.40
C ILE A 8 7.47 10.14 -10.06
N THR A 9 6.61 9.34 -9.43
CA THR A 9 6.87 8.79 -8.09
C THR A 9 7.23 7.31 -8.09
N SER A 10 6.65 6.53 -9.02
CA SER A 10 6.95 5.12 -9.23
C SER A 10 6.67 4.75 -10.68
N ALA A 11 7.30 3.69 -11.17
CA ALA A 11 7.09 3.16 -12.51
C ALA A 11 7.34 1.65 -12.54
N GLU A 12 6.55 0.93 -13.33
CA GLU A 12 6.66 -0.52 -13.46
C GLU A 12 6.23 -0.99 -14.86
N PHE A 13 6.91 -2.03 -15.35
CA PHE A 13 6.53 -2.71 -16.59
C PHE A 13 5.44 -3.74 -16.34
N HIS A 14 4.55 -3.89 -17.32
CA HIS A 14 3.53 -4.92 -17.27
C HIS A 14 4.16 -6.32 -17.30
N PRO A 15 3.74 -7.27 -16.43
CA PRO A 15 4.43 -8.56 -16.24
C PRO A 15 4.43 -9.43 -17.51
N HIS A 16 3.42 -9.28 -18.38
CA HIS A 16 3.28 -10.08 -19.61
C HIS A 16 3.48 -9.30 -20.90
N HIS A 17 3.56 -7.97 -20.85
CA HIS A 17 3.48 -7.13 -22.05
C HIS A 17 4.64 -6.15 -22.06
N CYS A 18 5.72 -6.52 -22.75
CA CYS A 18 6.97 -5.74 -22.80
C CYS A 18 6.85 -4.31 -23.35
N HIS A 19 5.73 -3.98 -23.99
CA HIS A 19 5.45 -2.68 -24.55
C HIS A 19 4.61 -1.79 -23.63
N LEU A 20 4.06 -2.35 -22.55
CA LEU A 20 3.24 -1.63 -21.60
C LEU A 20 4.01 -1.37 -20.32
N PHE A 21 3.98 -0.13 -19.87
CA PHE A 21 4.45 0.25 -18.54
C PHE A 21 3.54 1.32 -17.97
N VAL A 22 3.46 1.38 -16.65
CA VAL A 22 2.75 2.43 -15.93
C VAL A 22 3.76 3.28 -15.19
N TYR A 23 3.46 4.57 -15.06
CA TYR A 23 4.08 5.41 -14.05
C TYR A 23 3.02 6.18 -13.29
N SER A 24 3.29 6.39 -12.00
CA SER A 24 2.46 7.17 -11.10
C SER A 24 3.08 8.54 -10.86
N SER A 25 2.28 9.49 -10.39
CA SER A 25 2.78 10.84 -10.10
C SER A 25 2.45 11.34 -8.69
N SER A 26 3.14 12.42 -8.33
CA SER A 26 2.92 13.18 -7.09
C SER A 26 1.56 13.86 -7.02
N LYS A 27 0.76 13.84 -8.10
CA LYS A 27 -0.59 14.39 -8.18
C LYS A 27 -1.70 13.33 -8.08
N GLY A 28 -1.35 12.06 -7.83
CA GLY A 28 -2.36 11.00 -7.72
C GLY A 28 -2.82 10.41 -9.05
N THR A 29 -2.11 10.68 -10.15
CA THR A 29 -2.47 10.14 -11.47
C THR A 29 -1.62 8.93 -11.82
N LEU A 30 -2.19 7.99 -12.59
CA LEU A 30 -1.47 6.87 -13.19
C LEU A 30 -1.58 6.97 -14.70
N ARG A 31 -0.45 6.84 -15.38
CA ARG A 31 -0.38 6.89 -16.84
C ARG A 31 0.15 5.57 -17.35
N LEU A 32 -0.70 4.84 -18.06
CA LEU A 32 -0.31 3.63 -18.78
C LEU A 32 0.17 4.03 -20.16
N CYS A 33 1.40 3.66 -20.50
CA CYS A 33 2.04 3.97 -21.78
C CYS A 33 2.16 2.71 -22.65
N ASP A 34 2.02 2.90 -23.97
CA ASP A 34 2.24 1.86 -24.97
C ASP A 34 3.40 2.27 -25.89
N MET A 35 4.53 1.59 -25.76
CA MET A 35 5.75 1.83 -26.53
C MET A 35 5.62 1.51 -28.03
N ARG A 36 4.56 0.80 -28.44
CA ARG A 36 4.28 0.54 -29.86
C ARG A 36 3.57 1.71 -30.53
N ALA A 37 2.84 2.51 -29.76
CA ALA A 37 2.07 3.65 -30.28
C ALA A 37 2.97 4.85 -30.63
N SER A 38 4.01 5.11 -29.84
CA SER A 38 4.99 6.18 -30.06
C SER A 38 6.36 5.79 -29.51
N ALA A 39 7.42 6.00 -30.30
CA ALA A 39 8.79 5.73 -29.86
C ALA A 39 9.21 6.59 -28.66
N LEU A 40 8.60 7.77 -28.49
CA LEU A 40 8.90 8.69 -27.40
C LEU A 40 8.04 8.45 -26.15
N CYS A 41 6.95 7.68 -26.26
CA CYS A 41 5.97 7.49 -25.17
C CYS A 41 5.48 8.81 -24.56
N ASP A 42 5.46 9.87 -25.37
CA ASP A 42 5.09 11.25 -25.01
C ASP A 42 3.59 11.42 -24.77
N LYS A 43 2.80 10.43 -25.21
CA LYS A 43 1.36 10.30 -24.93
C LYS A 43 1.12 9.04 -24.10
N HIS A 44 0.26 9.15 -23.10
CA HIS A 44 -0.25 7.99 -22.39
C HIS A 44 -1.35 7.31 -23.21
N ALA A 45 -1.39 5.99 -23.18
CA ALA A 45 -2.46 5.20 -23.78
C ALA A 45 -3.75 5.31 -22.95
N LYS A 46 -3.62 5.31 -21.62
CA LYS A 46 -4.73 5.50 -20.68
C LYS A 46 -4.27 6.34 -19.48
N LEU A 47 -5.18 7.17 -18.99
CA LEU A 47 -5.04 7.95 -17.76
C LEU A 47 -6.01 7.40 -16.74
N TYR A 48 -5.52 7.09 -15.55
CA TYR A 48 -6.34 6.70 -14.41
C TYR A 48 -6.24 7.81 -13.38
N GLU A 49 -7.37 8.45 -13.12
CA GLU A 49 -7.51 9.52 -12.15
C GLU A 49 -8.86 9.37 -11.44
N GLU A 50 -8.91 9.76 -10.18
CA GLU A 50 -10.17 9.83 -9.44
C GLU A 50 -10.66 11.27 -9.45
N PRO A 51 -11.92 11.53 -9.81
CA PRO A 51 -12.47 12.88 -9.73
C PRO A 51 -12.48 13.35 -8.27
N GLU A 52 -11.69 14.38 -7.94
CA GLU A 52 -11.79 15.05 -6.65
C GLU A 52 -12.96 16.05 -6.67
N ASP A 53 -13.87 15.95 -5.70
CA ASP A 53 -14.89 16.97 -5.48
C ASP A 53 -14.20 18.28 -5.03
N PRO A 54 -14.36 19.40 -5.78
CA PRO A 54 -13.76 20.68 -5.42
C PRO A 54 -14.11 21.14 -4.00
N GLY A 55 -15.27 20.75 -3.46
CA GLY A 55 -15.69 21.08 -2.10
C GLY A 55 -14.93 20.32 -1.00
N SER A 56 -14.29 19.20 -1.35
CA SER A 56 -13.51 18.36 -0.43
C SER A 56 -12.00 18.65 -0.46
N ARG A 57 -11.57 19.50 -1.40
CA ARG A 57 -10.16 19.80 -1.64
C ARG A 57 -9.61 20.67 -0.51
N SER A 58 -8.62 20.13 0.18
CA SER A 58 -7.85 20.81 1.22
C SER A 58 -6.41 21.01 0.75
N PHE A 59 -5.63 21.83 1.46
CA PHE A 59 -4.18 21.93 1.25
C PHE A 59 -3.50 20.55 1.30
N PHE A 60 -3.92 19.68 2.23
CA PHE A 60 -3.34 18.35 2.38
C PHE A 60 -3.78 17.37 1.29
N SER A 61 -4.83 17.66 0.52
CA SER A 61 -5.34 16.74 -0.50
C SER A 61 -4.28 16.41 -1.55
N GLU A 62 -3.53 17.42 -2.01
CA GLU A 62 -2.45 17.23 -2.99
C GLU A 62 -1.24 16.47 -2.41
N ILE A 63 -0.97 16.64 -1.12
CA ILE A 63 0.14 15.95 -0.45
C ILE A 63 -0.19 14.45 -0.28
N ILE A 64 -1.40 14.14 0.20
CA ILE A 64 -1.80 12.76 0.48
C ILE A 64 -2.25 12.00 -0.76
N SER A 65 -2.61 12.67 -1.85
CA SER A 65 -2.95 12.04 -3.13
C SER A 65 -1.73 11.57 -3.91
N SER A 66 -0.53 12.05 -3.57
CA SER A 66 0.72 11.56 -4.12
C SER A 66 0.83 10.04 -4.00
N VAL A 67 0.98 9.36 -5.13
CA VAL A 67 1.12 7.90 -5.17
C VAL A 67 2.53 7.53 -4.74
N SER A 68 2.70 6.74 -3.69
CA SER A 68 3.99 6.27 -3.23
C SER A 68 4.51 5.06 -4.00
N ASP A 69 3.61 4.17 -4.44
CA ASP A 69 3.97 2.93 -5.12
C ASP A 69 2.86 2.46 -6.08
N VAL A 70 3.27 1.76 -7.14
CA VAL A 70 2.39 1.13 -8.13
C VAL A 70 2.91 -0.29 -8.43
N LYS A 71 2.01 -1.27 -8.36
CA LYS A 71 2.29 -2.68 -8.63
C LYS A 71 1.25 -3.34 -9.51
N PHE A 72 1.64 -3.86 -10.66
CA PHE A 72 0.80 -4.78 -11.42
C PHE A 72 0.54 -6.05 -10.61
N SER A 73 -0.71 -6.50 -10.67
CA SER A 73 -1.07 -7.86 -10.27
C SER A 73 -0.30 -8.89 -11.11
N HIS A 74 -0.04 -10.07 -10.57
CA HIS A 74 0.65 -11.15 -11.28
C HIS A 74 -0.10 -11.56 -12.55
N SER A 75 -1.44 -11.49 -12.54
CA SER A 75 -2.29 -11.71 -13.73
C SER A 75 -2.12 -10.64 -14.82
N GLY A 76 -1.61 -9.45 -14.48
CA GLY A 76 -1.52 -8.29 -15.37
C GLY A 76 -2.84 -7.55 -15.60
N ARG A 77 -3.96 -8.04 -15.06
CA ARG A 77 -5.28 -7.40 -15.27
C ARG A 77 -5.50 -6.17 -14.38
N TYR A 78 -4.89 -6.15 -13.21
CA TYR A 78 -5.07 -5.11 -12.21
C TYR A 78 -3.77 -4.38 -11.88
N MET A 79 -3.89 -3.15 -11.40
CA MET A 79 -2.82 -2.38 -10.76
C MET A 79 -3.22 -2.07 -9.32
N LEU A 80 -2.30 -2.26 -8.38
CA LEU A 80 -2.40 -1.80 -7.01
C LEU A 80 -1.60 -0.51 -6.88
N THR A 81 -2.20 0.49 -6.25
CA THR A 81 -1.53 1.73 -5.93
C THR A 81 -1.64 2.02 -4.45
N ARG A 82 -0.61 2.66 -3.91
CA ARG A 82 -0.60 3.17 -2.55
C ARG A 82 -0.49 4.69 -2.57
N ASP A 83 -1.44 5.36 -1.93
CA ASP A 83 -1.31 6.75 -1.51
C ASP A 83 -1.11 6.81 0.01
N TYR A 84 -1.03 8.00 0.60
CA TYR A 84 -0.70 8.09 2.04
C TYR A 84 -1.74 7.41 2.94
N LEU A 85 -3.03 7.54 2.63
CA LEU A 85 -4.14 7.07 3.47
C LEU A 85 -4.71 5.73 3.03
N THR A 86 -4.64 5.41 1.74
CA THR A 86 -5.38 4.33 1.11
C THR A 86 -4.51 3.48 0.18
N ALA A 87 -4.95 2.23 -0.02
CA ALA A 87 -4.48 1.38 -1.10
C ALA A 87 -5.66 1.13 -2.05
N LYS A 88 -5.43 1.26 -3.36
CA LYS A 88 -6.49 1.18 -4.37
C LYS A 88 -6.13 0.15 -5.45
N VAL A 89 -7.11 -0.62 -5.89
CA VAL A 89 -6.97 -1.55 -7.01
C VAL A 89 -7.71 -0.97 -8.22
N TRP A 90 -7.05 -0.98 -9.36
CA TRP A 90 -7.54 -0.49 -10.65
C TRP A 90 -7.62 -1.64 -11.64
N ASP A 91 -8.69 -1.74 -12.42
CA ASP A 91 -8.77 -2.67 -13.55
C ASP A 91 -8.23 -1.95 -14.80
N LEU A 92 -7.28 -2.56 -15.52
CA LEU A 92 -6.73 -1.95 -16.74
C LEU A 92 -7.81 -1.66 -17.80
N HIS A 93 -8.95 -2.34 -17.76
CA HIS A 93 -10.07 -2.14 -18.69
C HIS A 93 -11.07 -1.08 -18.23
N MET A 94 -10.95 -0.54 -17.01
CA MET A 94 -11.85 0.47 -16.45
C MET A 94 -11.05 1.66 -15.89
N ASP A 95 -11.05 2.76 -16.62
CA ASP A 95 -10.27 3.98 -16.35
C ASP A 95 -11.03 5.06 -15.58
N LYS A 96 -12.33 4.84 -15.30
CA LYS A 96 -13.17 5.81 -14.59
C LYS A 96 -12.86 5.96 -13.10
N GLY A 97 -12.14 5.00 -12.51
CA GLY A 97 -11.84 4.99 -11.09
C GLY A 97 -11.31 3.63 -10.61
N PRO A 98 -10.92 3.53 -9.33
CA PRO A 98 -10.52 2.26 -8.74
C PRO A 98 -11.73 1.31 -8.62
N VAL A 99 -11.48 0.00 -8.76
CA VAL A 99 -12.48 -1.04 -8.50
C VAL A 99 -12.61 -1.37 -7.02
N GLU A 100 -11.52 -1.21 -6.25
CA GLU A 100 -11.47 -1.49 -4.81
C GLU A 100 -10.65 -0.39 -4.11
N THR A 101 -11.11 0.08 -2.95
CA THR A 101 -10.41 1.09 -2.14
C THR A 101 -10.33 0.65 -0.68
N TYR A 102 -9.12 0.53 -0.16
CA TYR A 102 -8.82 0.05 1.18
C TYR A 102 -8.26 1.16 2.06
N GLN A 103 -8.92 1.42 3.18
CA GLN A 103 -8.50 2.42 4.15
C GLN A 103 -7.36 1.88 5.02
N VAL A 104 -6.16 2.46 4.87
CA VAL A 104 -4.97 2.03 5.63
C VAL A 104 -4.80 2.90 6.87
N HIS A 105 -4.77 4.22 6.69
CA HIS A 105 -4.44 5.21 7.71
C HIS A 105 -5.57 6.21 7.98
N GLU A 106 -6.84 5.84 7.75
CA GLU A 106 -7.94 6.80 7.93
C GLU A 106 -8.00 7.39 9.34
N TYR A 107 -7.54 6.64 10.35
CA TYR A 107 -7.39 7.09 11.73
C TYR A 107 -6.35 8.23 11.93
N LEU A 108 -5.50 8.50 10.93
CA LEU A 108 -4.52 9.60 10.93
C LEU A 108 -5.05 10.88 10.27
N ARG A 109 -6.23 10.87 9.66
CA ARG A 109 -6.77 12.04 8.94
C ARG A 109 -6.88 13.29 9.83
N SER A 110 -7.19 13.13 11.11
CA SER A 110 -7.24 14.24 12.07
C SER A 110 -5.86 14.74 12.54
N LYS A 111 -4.78 14.02 12.18
CA LYS A 111 -3.40 14.31 12.59
C LYS A 111 -2.53 14.81 11.44
N LEU A 112 -3.08 15.05 10.25
CA LEU A 112 -2.32 15.46 9.05
C LEU A 112 -1.43 16.68 9.28
N CYS A 113 -1.90 17.67 10.05
CA CYS A 113 -1.11 18.86 10.38
C CYS A 113 0.17 18.50 11.16
N SER A 114 0.05 17.67 12.20
CA SER A 114 1.21 17.21 13.00
C SER A 114 2.12 16.27 12.21
N LEU A 115 1.56 15.46 11.31
CA LEU A 115 2.34 14.58 10.43
C LEU A 115 3.12 15.36 9.38
N TYR A 116 2.58 16.51 8.94
CA TYR A 116 3.26 17.44 8.06
C TYR A 116 4.41 18.16 8.78
N GLU A 117 4.20 18.63 10.01
CA GLU A 117 5.26 19.29 10.80
C GLU A 117 6.46 18.37 11.09
N ASN A 118 6.25 17.05 11.14
CA ASN A 118 7.30 16.05 11.41
C ASN A 118 7.75 15.30 10.15
N ASP A 119 7.43 15.79 8.95
CA ASP A 119 7.73 15.19 7.64
C ASP A 119 7.21 13.75 7.41
N CYS A 120 6.48 13.17 8.36
CA CYS A 120 5.95 11.81 8.28
C CYS A 120 4.93 11.68 7.12
N ILE A 121 4.20 12.75 6.81
CA ILE A 121 3.23 12.75 5.70
C ILE A 121 3.87 12.45 4.33
N PHE A 122 5.19 12.59 4.20
CA PHE A 122 5.94 12.31 2.97
C PHE A 122 6.53 10.89 2.93
N ASP A 123 6.27 10.07 3.94
CA ASP A 123 6.71 8.67 3.95
C ASP A 123 6.08 7.88 2.80
N LYS A 124 6.93 7.19 2.04
CA LYS A 124 6.54 6.39 0.87
C LYS A 124 6.37 4.93 1.27
N PHE A 125 5.14 4.54 1.55
CA PHE A 125 4.80 3.16 1.85
C PHE A 125 4.68 2.34 0.57
N GLU A 126 5.30 1.17 0.53
CA GLU A 126 5.10 0.20 -0.55
C GLU A 126 3.84 -0.64 -0.35
N CYS A 127 3.41 -1.27 -1.44
CA CYS A 127 2.31 -2.22 -1.44
C CYS A 127 2.70 -3.46 -2.24
N VAL A 128 2.18 -4.63 -1.85
CA VAL A 128 2.50 -5.89 -2.51
C VAL A 128 1.27 -6.78 -2.64
N TRP A 129 1.25 -7.56 -3.72
CA TRP A 129 0.29 -8.63 -3.95
C TRP A 129 0.76 -9.93 -3.28
N ASN A 130 -0.17 -10.78 -2.86
CA ASN A 130 0.14 -12.18 -2.63
C ASN A 130 0.30 -12.94 -3.96
N SER A 131 0.76 -14.18 -3.89
CA SER A 131 1.03 -15.04 -5.06
C SER A 131 -0.17 -15.25 -6.00
N SER A 132 -1.41 -15.15 -5.49
CA SER A 132 -2.64 -15.39 -6.25
C SER A 132 -3.44 -14.11 -6.55
N ASP A 133 -2.88 -12.93 -6.31
CA ASP A 133 -3.55 -11.62 -6.43
C ASP A 133 -4.84 -11.47 -5.58
N SER A 134 -5.10 -12.34 -4.61
CA SER A 134 -6.33 -12.33 -3.79
C SER A 134 -6.21 -11.51 -2.50
N VAL A 135 -4.98 -11.26 -2.04
CA VAL A 135 -4.69 -10.50 -0.82
C VAL A 135 -3.66 -9.44 -1.17
N ILE A 136 -3.88 -8.23 -0.67
CA ILE A 136 -2.90 -7.14 -0.74
C ILE A 136 -2.30 -6.89 0.64
N MET A 137 -1.04 -6.49 0.68
CA MET A 137 -0.34 -6.13 1.90
C MET A 137 0.35 -4.78 1.74
N THR A 138 0.36 -3.98 2.81
CA THR A 138 1.01 -2.67 2.80
C THR A 138 1.43 -2.24 4.21
N GLY A 139 2.45 -1.40 4.27
CA GLY A 139 3.05 -0.95 5.52
C GLY A 139 2.26 0.15 6.23
N ALA A 140 2.57 0.33 7.51
CA ALA A 140 2.04 1.37 8.38
C ALA A 140 3.07 1.75 9.48
N TYR A 141 2.67 2.70 10.32
CA TYR A 141 3.44 3.14 11.50
C TYR A 141 3.33 2.16 12.67
N ASN A 142 4.12 2.39 13.72
CA ASN A 142 4.18 1.57 14.93
C ASN A 142 4.53 0.09 14.68
N SER A 143 5.40 -0.18 13.71
CA SER A 143 5.74 -1.52 13.23
C SER A 143 4.52 -2.31 12.76
N PHE A 144 3.47 -1.63 12.32
CA PHE A 144 2.28 -2.27 11.78
C PHE A 144 2.36 -2.46 10.28
N PHE A 145 1.74 -3.53 9.83
CA PHE A 145 1.40 -3.72 8.44
C PHE A 145 -0.04 -4.19 8.35
N ARG A 146 -0.67 -3.93 7.21
CA ARG A 146 -2.06 -4.28 6.96
C ARG A 146 -2.14 -5.26 5.83
N MET A 147 -3.06 -6.21 5.96
CA MET A 147 -3.42 -7.15 4.90
C MET A 147 -4.91 -7.01 4.63
N PHE A 148 -5.29 -6.98 3.36
CA PHE A 148 -6.69 -6.91 2.95
C PHE A 148 -7.01 -8.05 1.99
N ASP A 149 -8.05 -8.79 2.32
CA ASP A 149 -8.63 -9.80 1.46
C ASP A 149 -9.55 -9.12 0.44
N ARG A 150 -9.32 -9.38 -0.85
CA ARG A 150 -10.02 -8.67 -1.92
C ARG A 150 -11.45 -9.12 -2.12
N GLU A 151 -11.73 -10.41 -1.90
CA GLU A 151 -13.06 -10.98 -2.09
C GLU A 151 -14.02 -10.52 -1.00
N THR A 152 -13.55 -10.50 0.25
CA THR A 152 -14.36 -10.17 1.42
C THR A 152 -14.28 -8.69 1.81
N GLY A 153 -13.28 -7.96 1.29
CA GLY A 153 -12.97 -6.59 1.68
C GLY A 153 -12.44 -6.45 3.12
N ARG A 154 -12.19 -7.55 3.83
CA ARG A 154 -11.78 -7.53 5.24
C ARG A 154 -10.30 -7.20 5.37
N GLY A 155 -9.99 -6.21 6.21
CA GLY A 155 -8.64 -5.82 6.57
C GLY A 155 -8.23 -6.28 7.96
N VAL A 156 -6.99 -6.74 8.12
CA VAL A 156 -6.37 -7.03 9.41
C VAL A 156 -5.10 -6.19 9.57
N THR A 157 -4.84 -5.73 10.80
CA THR A 157 -3.58 -5.05 11.15
C THR A 157 -2.75 -5.97 12.03
N LEU A 158 -1.50 -6.19 11.64
CA LEU A 158 -0.56 -7.06 12.31
C LEU A 158 0.67 -6.27 12.73
N GLU A 159 1.28 -6.67 13.84
CA GLU A 159 2.46 -6.01 14.39
C GLU A 159 3.73 -6.85 14.18
N ALA A 160 4.71 -6.28 13.49
CA ALA A 160 6.05 -6.83 13.36
C ALA A 160 6.93 -6.35 14.52
N TRP A 161 6.70 -6.87 15.73
CA TRP A 161 7.49 -6.50 16.91
C TRP A 161 8.01 -7.70 17.70
N ARG A 162 9.16 -7.50 18.34
CA ARG A 162 9.81 -8.48 19.21
C ARG A 162 10.13 -7.86 20.56
N GLU A 163 9.45 -8.35 21.59
CA GLU A 163 9.99 -8.34 22.96
C GLU A 163 9.99 -9.74 23.60
N SER A 164 9.34 -10.75 23.00
CA SER A 164 9.19 -12.09 23.61
C SER A 164 8.78 -13.22 22.66
N SER A 165 8.93 -13.07 21.33
CA SER A 165 8.47 -14.11 20.38
C SER A 165 9.38 -15.35 20.37
N LYS A 166 8.84 -16.46 20.90
CA LYS A 166 9.34 -17.82 20.65
C LYS A 166 9.34 -18.09 19.13
N PRO A 167 10.24 -18.92 18.60
CA PRO A 167 10.12 -19.41 17.23
C PRO A 167 8.69 -19.91 16.97
N ARG A 168 8.09 -19.53 15.83
CA ARG A 168 6.70 -19.88 15.44
C ARG A 168 5.59 -19.26 16.30
N ALA A 169 5.84 -18.15 16.97
CA ALA A 169 4.80 -17.34 17.60
C ALA A 169 3.85 -16.77 16.53
N VAL A 170 2.55 -16.82 16.82
CA VAL A 170 1.51 -16.23 15.95
C VAL A 170 1.55 -14.72 16.07
N LEU A 171 1.40 -14.03 14.94
CA LEU A 171 1.34 -12.58 14.89
C LEU A 171 0.16 -12.03 15.70
N ARG A 172 0.39 -10.91 16.39
CA ARG A 172 -0.67 -10.25 17.16
C ARG A 172 -1.47 -9.34 16.25
N THR A 173 -2.78 -9.57 16.19
CA THR A 173 -3.72 -8.64 15.60
C THR A 173 -3.85 -7.41 16.49
N ARG A 174 -3.77 -6.23 15.88
CA ARG A 174 -3.93 -4.93 16.54
C ARG A 174 -5.12 -4.19 15.96
N HIS A 175 -5.71 -3.34 16.77
CA HIS A 175 -6.75 -2.42 16.34
C HIS A 175 -6.35 -1.01 16.80
N VAL A 176 -6.35 -0.07 15.86
CA VAL A 176 -6.10 1.34 16.15
C VAL A 176 -7.42 2.04 16.35
N TYR A 177 -7.58 2.76 17.47
CA TYR A 177 -8.84 3.42 17.80
C TYR A 177 -8.67 4.93 17.96
N THR A 178 -9.66 5.67 17.44
CA THR A 178 -9.81 7.13 17.55
C THR A 178 -10.87 7.44 18.61
N GLY A 179 -10.48 7.44 19.89
CA GLY A 179 -11.39 7.72 21.01
C GLY A 179 -12.36 6.58 21.35
N GLY A 180 -13.06 6.70 22.49
CA GLY A 180 -14.03 5.69 22.98
C GLY A 180 -13.47 4.65 23.96
N LYS A 181 -14.27 3.61 24.27
CA LYS A 181 -13.91 2.56 25.24
C LYS A 181 -12.85 1.63 24.64
N ARG A 182 -11.62 1.78 25.12
CA ARG A 182 -10.47 0.91 24.84
C ARG A 182 -10.79 -0.57 25.08
N ARG A 183 -10.59 -1.43 24.09
CA ARG A 183 -10.54 -2.88 24.29
C ARG A 183 -9.12 -3.32 24.62
N ARG A 184 -9.00 -4.48 25.27
CA ARG A 184 -7.69 -5.04 25.64
C ARG A 184 -6.91 -5.41 24.37
N GLY A 185 -5.78 -4.75 24.14
CA GLY A 185 -4.92 -4.97 22.97
C GLY A 185 -4.95 -3.84 21.94
N ASP A 186 -5.93 -2.94 22.04
CA ASP A 186 -6.06 -1.77 21.18
C ASP A 186 -4.95 -0.75 21.46
N VAL A 187 -4.52 -0.06 20.39
CA VAL A 187 -3.51 1.00 20.43
C VAL A 187 -4.19 2.32 20.06
N GLY A 188 -4.08 3.31 20.94
CA GLY A 188 -4.63 4.64 20.69
C GLY A 188 -3.82 5.35 19.61
N VAL A 189 -4.48 6.16 18.77
CA VAL A 189 -3.79 6.93 17.72
C VAL A 189 -2.69 7.82 18.30
N ASP A 190 -2.92 8.43 19.47
CA ASP A 190 -1.92 9.28 20.14
C ASP A 190 -0.74 8.51 20.72
N SER A 191 -0.81 7.18 20.76
CA SER A 191 0.25 6.29 21.26
C SER A 191 1.05 5.63 20.14
N LEU A 192 0.79 5.97 18.88
CA LEU A 192 1.52 5.43 17.75
C LEU A 192 2.94 6.01 17.70
N ASP A 193 3.92 5.12 17.54
CA ASP A 193 5.30 5.50 17.29
C ASP A 193 5.54 5.64 15.78
N PHE A 194 5.60 6.89 15.30
CA PHE A 194 5.82 7.21 13.89
C PHE A 194 7.27 6.95 13.43
N SER A 195 8.22 6.79 14.35
CA SER A 195 9.59 6.40 13.99
C SER A 195 9.67 4.92 13.55
N LYS A 196 8.74 4.09 14.05
CA LYS A 196 8.63 2.68 13.70
C LYS A 196 7.76 2.49 12.46
N LYS A 197 8.27 2.85 11.30
CA LYS A 197 7.57 2.68 10.02
C LYS A 197 8.00 1.40 9.30
N ILE A 198 7.04 0.73 8.67
CA ILE A 198 7.30 -0.36 7.73
C ILE A 198 7.11 0.22 6.34
N LEU A 199 8.21 0.51 5.64
CA LEU A 199 8.15 1.08 4.30
C LEU A 199 8.30 0.00 3.22
N HIS A 200 9.11 -1.02 3.49
CA HIS A 200 9.47 -2.06 2.54
C HIS A 200 9.00 -3.44 2.96
N MET A 201 8.49 -4.18 1.99
CA MET A 201 8.00 -5.54 2.18
C MET A 201 8.04 -6.34 0.89
N ALA A 202 8.09 -7.66 1.02
CA ALA A 202 7.99 -8.58 -0.11
C ALA A 202 7.10 -9.76 0.26
N TRP A 203 6.38 -10.28 -0.73
CA TRP A 203 5.64 -11.51 -0.63
C TRP A 203 6.30 -12.54 -1.56
N HIS A 204 6.46 -13.77 -1.08
CA HIS A 204 7.02 -14.86 -1.87
C HIS A 204 6.10 -15.21 -3.07
N PRO A 205 6.62 -15.34 -4.31
CA PRO A 205 5.80 -15.42 -5.51
C PRO A 205 4.91 -16.68 -5.58
N ALA A 206 5.23 -17.73 -4.80
CA ALA A 206 4.51 -19.00 -4.83
C ALA A 206 3.99 -19.47 -3.45
N GLU A 207 4.48 -18.89 -2.36
CA GLU A 207 4.22 -19.42 -1.01
C GLU A 207 3.71 -18.32 -0.08
N ASN A 208 3.04 -18.72 1.00
CA ASN A 208 2.58 -17.79 2.03
C ASN A 208 3.72 -17.42 2.98
N ILE A 209 4.77 -16.83 2.41
CA ILE A 209 5.94 -16.30 3.11
C ILE A 209 6.02 -14.81 2.80
N ILE A 210 6.15 -14.00 3.84
CA ILE A 210 6.33 -12.55 3.73
C ILE A 210 7.63 -12.13 4.41
N ALA A 211 8.31 -11.18 3.79
CA ALA A 211 9.49 -10.51 4.33
C ALA A 211 9.15 -9.05 4.62
N ILE A 212 9.46 -8.60 5.83
CA ILE A 212 9.12 -7.25 6.31
C ILE A 212 10.37 -6.60 6.89
N ALA A 213 10.77 -5.46 6.34
CA ALA A 213 11.80 -4.63 6.92
C ALA A 213 11.16 -3.67 7.93
N ALA A 214 11.51 -3.79 9.20
CA ALA A 214 11.05 -2.88 10.24
C ALA A 214 12.23 -2.48 11.13
N THR A 215 12.41 -1.17 11.29
CA THR A 215 13.55 -0.56 11.98
C THR A 215 14.89 -1.10 11.48
N ASN A 216 15.61 -1.87 12.30
CA ASN A 216 16.93 -2.43 11.98
C ASN A 216 16.89 -3.93 11.71
N ASN A 217 15.69 -4.51 11.56
CA ASN A 217 15.49 -5.95 11.46
C ASN A 217 14.73 -6.33 10.19
N LEU A 218 15.09 -7.47 9.62
CA LEU A 218 14.31 -8.17 8.59
C LEU A 218 13.55 -9.32 9.25
N TYR A 219 12.23 -9.27 9.18
CA TYR A 219 11.35 -10.32 9.68
C TYR A 219 10.88 -11.19 8.53
N ILE A 220 10.89 -12.51 8.75
CA ILE A 220 10.29 -13.48 7.83
C ILE A 220 9.15 -14.16 8.57
N PHE A 221 7.94 -14.03 8.03
CA PHE A 221 6.77 -14.73 8.53
C PHE A 221 6.31 -15.72 7.48
N GLN A 222 5.88 -16.89 7.93
CA GLN A 222 5.31 -17.92 7.08
C GLN A 222 4.07 -18.47 7.75
N ASP A 223 3.11 -18.88 6.94
CA ASP A 223 1.95 -19.61 7.47
C ASP A 223 2.40 -20.94 8.10
N ARG A 224 1.60 -21.47 9.02
CA ARG A 224 1.85 -22.80 9.58
C ARG A 224 1.57 -23.84 8.51
N VAL A 225 2.61 -24.31 7.84
CA VAL A 225 2.55 -25.52 7.03
C VAL A 225 2.11 -26.67 7.94
N ASN A 226 0.92 -27.20 7.70
CA ASN A 226 0.42 -28.36 8.42
C ASN A 226 1.22 -29.58 7.91
N PRO A 227 2.06 -30.23 8.74
CA PRO A 227 2.94 -31.30 8.28
C PRO A 227 2.18 -32.49 7.67
N ASP A 228 0.92 -32.68 8.08
CA ASP A 228 0.07 -33.80 7.67
C ASP A 228 -0.52 -33.64 6.25
N ALA A 229 -0.40 -32.47 5.62
CA ALA A 229 -0.88 -32.25 4.25
C ALA A 229 0.08 -32.78 3.17
N LEU A 230 1.31 -33.16 3.54
CA LEU A 230 2.34 -33.69 2.62
C LEU A 230 2.38 -35.23 2.59
N THR A 231 1.44 -35.92 3.24
CA THR A 231 1.39 -37.40 3.33
C THR A 231 0.13 -38.04 2.74
N GLN A 232 -0.62 -37.33 1.89
CA GLN A 232 -1.69 -37.95 1.08
C GLN A 232 -1.39 -37.84 -0.41
#